data_AF-A0A8H7W5H9-F1
#
_entry.id   AF-A0A8H7W5H9-F1
#
_cell.length_a   1.000
_cell.length_b   1.000
_cell.length_c   1.000
_cell.angle_alpha   90.00
_cell.angle_beta   90.00
_cell.angle_gamma   90.00
#
_symmetry.space_group_name_H-M   'P 1'
#
loop_
_entity.id
_entity.type
_entity.pdbx_description
1 polymer ?
#
loop_
_entity_poly.entity_id
_entity_poly.type
_entity_poly.pdbx_seq_one_letter_code
_entity_poly.pdbx_strand_id
1 'polypeptide(L)'
;MARADPSSLSSSQGGWVVTLTRNWRTRLASKRDSHRVRIRAVDAADAFYRALGFRRIGGSGCLGLAVDAHHKTHSLTAADDFDPLQPDLMTDSDFIEEENDFYGTEAKAKALKKLEERLPLHHAAVSYIDDECVEFFETFKTANHVDTWVKADRFGNNVLHQDALELKPESVRWLVDNVDGSKVLSSTRDRKGYTPLEALINRLEKQRNTGQHGMMTAVMWDFFQGFNEDAVNCIAVLRDIKVPSEIENLRIKFGCSCGNCTDGFLSPRMGHALLGQAEQNHDFLMMDVDDADQWYELLEHLNEHAGPNIRQEFYINKDLRLEFSHIFDFVATILRAQKVPNSINITDARKSSSESPPVASNLHESAVESVIRIVFDSARDRDQWLGDGMHMYECGEDVELLPECRNDHEFAFVAAMCGIPRLGHPDRMKWHEMESAMSGGAMGDMVQTPGPTSELNGDVR
;
A
#
# COMPACT_ATOMS: atom_id res chain seq x y z
N MET A 1 -22.91 -33.02 19.02
CA MET A 1 -23.80 -32.02 18.42
C MET A 1 -23.41 -30.66 18.99
N ALA A 2 -22.71 -29.85 18.20
CA ALA A 2 -22.31 -28.49 18.58
C ALA A 2 -22.93 -27.51 17.57
N ARG A 3 -23.59 -26.47 18.06
CA ARG A 3 -24.23 -25.41 17.27
C ARG A 3 -23.17 -24.48 16.69
N ALA A 4 -23.30 -24.15 15.41
CA ALA A 4 -22.59 -23.04 14.79
C ALA A 4 -23.40 -21.76 15.04
N ASP A 5 -22.75 -20.72 15.54
CA ASP A 5 -23.34 -19.38 15.67
C ASP A 5 -23.09 -18.60 14.37
N PRO A 6 -24.13 -18.10 13.67
CA PRO A 6 -23.98 -17.32 12.45
C PRO A 6 -24.00 -15.83 12.80
N SER A 7 -22.84 -15.23 13.04
CA SER A 7 -22.77 -13.78 13.26
C SER A 7 -21.51 -13.16 12.65
N SER A 8 -21.52 -12.97 11.32
CA SER A 8 -20.98 -11.78 10.64
C SER A 8 -21.24 -11.91 9.14
N LEU A 9 -22.43 -11.49 8.70
CA LEU A 9 -22.72 -11.18 7.30
C LEU A 9 -22.55 -9.67 7.16
N SER A 10 -21.55 -9.22 6.40
CA SER A 10 -21.49 -7.84 5.91
C SER A 10 -21.77 -7.85 4.41
N SER A 11 -22.78 -7.08 4.00
CA SER A 11 -23.17 -6.88 2.61
C SER A 11 -22.31 -5.81 1.95
N SER A 12 -21.57 -6.18 0.92
CA SER A 12 -21.26 -5.29 -0.20
C SER A 12 -21.81 -5.97 -1.46
N GLN A 13 -22.59 -5.24 -2.26
CA GLN A 13 -23.07 -5.74 -3.55
C GLN A 13 -21.86 -5.82 -4.49
N GLY A 14 -21.47 -7.05 -4.85
CA GLY A 14 -20.35 -7.32 -5.76
C GLY A 14 -19.44 -8.43 -5.24
N GLY A 15 -19.88 -9.69 -5.37
CA GLY A 15 -19.03 -10.87 -5.13
C GLY A 15 -18.96 -11.34 -3.67
N TRP A 16 -19.75 -12.35 -3.32
CA TRP A 16 -19.67 -13.00 -2.01
C TRP A 16 -18.36 -13.78 -1.86
N VAL A 17 -17.35 -13.20 -1.20
CA VAL A 17 -16.23 -13.96 -0.63
C VAL A 17 -16.62 -14.37 0.79
N VAL A 18 -16.96 -15.64 0.98
CA VAL A 18 -17.22 -16.20 2.32
C VAL A 18 -15.87 -16.52 2.98
N THR A 19 -15.36 -15.58 3.77
CA THR A 19 -14.13 -15.78 4.56
C THR A 19 -14.50 -16.44 5.90
N LEU A 20 -14.12 -17.71 6.09
CA LEU A 20 -14.29 -18.40 7.37
C LEU A 20 -13.03 -18.26 8.23
N THR A 21 -12.98 -17.26 9.10
CA THR A 21 -11.99 -17.22 10.20
C THR A 21 -12.46 -18.12 11.34
N ARG A 22 -11.56 -18.95 11.88
CA ARG A 22 -11.93 -20.13 12.67
C ARG A 22 -11.09 -20.26 13.94
N ASN A 23 -11.75 -20.25 15.09
CA ASN A 23 -11.16 -20.08 16.42
C ASN A 23 -11.26 -21.37 17.26
N TRP A 24 -10.28 -22.26 17.18
CA TRP A 24 -10.35 -23.62 17.73
C TRP A 24 -9.68 -23.76 19.10
N ARG A 25 -10.47 -23.94 20.16
CA ARG A 25 -9.97 -24.36 21.48
C ARG A 25 -10.44 -25.78 21.80
N THR A 26 -9.57 -26.77 21.53
CA THR A 26 -9.70 -28.14 22.07
C THR A 26 -8.63 -28.38 23.12
N ARG A 27 -9.02 -28.87 24.30
CA ARG A 27 -8.10 -29.39 25.33
C ARG A 27 -7.49 -30.69 24.83
N LEU A 28 -6.31 -30.60 24.21
CA LEU A 28 -5.51 -31.74 23.79
C LEU A 28 -4.25 -31.82 24.68
N ALA A 29 -3.85 -33.06 25.01
CA ALA A 29 -2.87 -33.37 26.05
C ALA A 29 -1.40 -33.10 25.65
N SER A 30 -1.13 -32.64 24.42
CA SER A 30 0.15 -32.08 24.00
C SER A 30 -0.03 -31.11 22.82
N LYS A 31 0.81 -30.06 22.69
CA LYS A 31 0.77 -29.10 21.55
C LYS A 31 0.94 -29.83 20.19
N ARG A 32 1.66 -30.96 20.18
CA ARG A 32 1.89 -31.80 19.00
C ARG A 32 0.62 -32.51 18.51
N ASP A 33 -0.15 -33.07 19.44
CA ASP A 33 -1.43 -33.71 19.10
C ASP A 33 -2.46 -32.68 18.65
N SER A 34 -2.45 -31.48 19.25
CA SER A 34 -3.22 -30.32 18.76
C SER A 34 -2.90 -29.95 17.32
N HIS A 35 -1.61 -29.90 16.97
CA HIS A 35 -1.19 -29.52 15.63
C HIS A 35 -1.59 -30.55 14.58
N ARG A 36 -1.40 -31.86 14.86
CA ARG A 36 -1.79 -32.95 13.96
C ARG A 36 -3.30 -33.01 13.74
N VAL A 37 -4.09 -32.81 14.80
CA VAL A 37 -5.54 -32.73 14.69
C VAL A 37 -5.95 -31.52 13.85
N ARG A 38 -5.27 -30.37 14.03
CA ARG A 38 -5.54 -29.16 13.25
C ARG A 38 -5.24 -29.37 11.77
N ILE A 39 -4.10 -29.96 11.40
CA ILE A 39 -3.76 -30.26 10.00
C ILE A 39 -4.82 -31.16 9.38
N ARG A 40 -5.16 -32.29 10.03
CA ARG A 40 -6.19 -33.20 9.51
C ARG A 40 -7.54 -32.53 9.32
N ALA A 41 -7.91 -31.63 10.23
CA ALA A 41 -9.16 -30.86 10.11
C ALA A 41 -9.12 -29.85 8.96
N VAL A 42 -7.96 -29.26 8.67
CA VAL A 42 -7.76 -28.37 7.52
C VAL A 42 -7.83 -29.18 6.22
N ASP A 43 -7.11 -30.29 6.12
CA ASP A 43 -7.13 -31.16 4.93
C ASP A 43 -8.54 -31.67 4.62
N ALA A 44 -9.29 -32.06 5.65
CA ALA A 44 -10.68 -32.48 5.50
C ALA A 44 -11.61 -31.35 5.05
N ALA A 45 -11.37 -30.12 5.52
CA ALA A 45 -12.13 -28.95 5.09
C ALA A 45 -11.80 -28.58 3.64
N ASP A 46 -10.53 -28.56 3.26
CA ASP A 46 -10.10 -28.25 1.90
C ASP A 46 -10.65 -29.28 0.90
N ALA A 47 -10.60 -30.57 1.24
CA ALA A 47 -11.21 -31.62 0.43
C ALA A 47 -12.72 -31.44 0.28
N PHE A 48 -13.43 -31.07 1.37
CA PHE A 48 -14.86 -30.81 1.33
C PHE A 48 -15.21 -29.64 0.39
N TYR A 49 -14.52 -28.51 0.50
CA TYR A 49 -14.78 -27.34 -0.34
C TYR A 49 -14.39 -27.58 -1.81
N ARG A 50 -13.28 -28.27 -2.06
CA ARG A 50 -12.90 -28.68 -3.42
C ARG A 50 -13.95 -29.58 -4.07
N ALA A 51 -14.56 -30.49 -3.31
CA ALA A 51 -15.67 -31.31 -3.79
C ALA A 51 -16.92 -30.47 -4.15
N LEU A 52 -17.13 -29.31 -3.52
CA LEU A 52 -18.20 -28.36 -3.85
C LEU A 52 -17.85 -27.42 -5.01
N GLY A 53 -16.69 -27.59 -5.65
CA GLY A 53 -16.27 -26.75 -6.78
C GLY A 53 -15.46 -25.51 -6.39
N PHE A 54 -15.19 -25.29 -5.10
CA PHE A 54 -14.27 -24.23 -4.69
C PHE A 54 -12.84 -24.58 -5.09
N ARG A 55 -12.06 -23.59 -5.49
CA ARG A 55 -10.65 -23.72 -5.87
C ARG A 55 -9.81 -22.69 -5.14
N ARG A 56 -8.52 -22.95 -4.99
CA ARG A 56 -7.63 -22.05 -4.24
C ARG A 56 -7.43 -20.72 -4.97
N ILE A 57 -7.47 -19.63 -4.20
CA ILE A 57 -7.18 -18.30 -4.73
C ILE A 57 -5.67 -18.06 -4.60
N GLY A 58 -4.94 -18.25 -5.70
CA GLY A 58 -3.49 -18.17 -5.74
C GLY A 58 -2.81 -19.18 -4.79
N GLY A 59 -1.76 -18.77 -4.09
CA GLY A 59 -1.09 -19.56 -3.05
C GLY A 59 -1.64 -19.36 -1.63
N SER A 60 -2.80 -18.74 -1.49
CA SER A 60 -3.36 -18.38 -0.18
C SER A 60 -4.03 -19.56 0.53
N GLY A 61 -4.31 -19.38 1.82
CA GLY A 61 -5.15 -20.30 2.59
C GLY A 61 -6.65 -20.23 2.26
N CYS A 62 -7.05 -19.39 1.29
CA CYS A 62 -8.45 -19.15 0.96
C CYS A 62 -8.87 -19.96 -0.27
N LEU A 63 -10.09 -20.50 -0.21
CA LEU A 63 -10.77 -21.16 -1.32
C LEU A 63 -11.92 -20.27 -1.81
N GLY A 64 -12.07 -20.13 -3.12
CA GLY A 64 -13.11 -19.32 -3.76
C GLY A 64 -13.94 -20.16 -4.73
N LEU A 65 -15.19 -19.75 -4.94
CA LEU A 65 -16.06 -20.30 -5.97
C LEU A 65 -16.30 -19.21 -7.02
N ALA A 66 -15.99 -19.51 -8.28
CA ALA A 66 -16.28 -18.59 -9.36
C ALA A 66 -17.80 -18.51 -9.59
N VAL A 67 -18.32 -17.29 -9.72
CA VAL A 67 -19.75 -17.04 -9.99
C VAL A 67 -20.05 -17.13 -11.49
N ASP A 68 -19.09 -16.74 -12.34
CA ASP A 68 -19.21 -16.90 -13.78
C ASP A 68 -19.14 -18.38 -14.18
N ALA A 69 -20.24 -18.88 -14.76
CA ALA A 69 -20.36 -20.25 -15.21
C ALA A 69 -19.31 -20.67 -16.25
N HIS A 70 -18.69 -19.73 -16.95
CA HIS A 70 -17.65 -19.98 -17.96
C HIS A 70 -16.23 -19.82 -17.42
N HIS A 71 -16.08 -19.55 -16.13
CA HIS A 71 -14.76 -19.36 -15.53
C HIS A 71 -13.92 -20.64 -15.61
N LYS A 72 -12.64 -20.50 -15.99
CA LYS A 72 -11.71 -21.63 -16.22
C LYS A 72 -11.51 -22.54 -15.02
N THR A 73 -11.83 -22.11 -13.80
CA THR A 73 -11.73 -22.95 -12.60
C THR A 73 -12.75 -24.06 -12.56
N HIS A 74 -13.87 -23.95 -13.29
CA HIS A 74 -14.87 -25.02 -13.36
C HIS A 74 -14.37 -26.26 -14.12
N SER A 75 -13.37 -26.10 -15.01
CA SER A 75 -12.72 -27.25 -15.67
C SER A 75 -11.56 -27.83 -14.87
N LEU A 76 -11.13 -27.16 -13.79
CA LEU A 76 -10.05 -27.64 -12.91
C LEU A 76 -10.60 -28.71 -11.97
N THR A 77 -9.98 -29.88 -11.92
CA THR A 77 -10.38 -30.91 -10.95
C THR A 77 -9.87 -30.56 -9.54
N ALA A 78 -10.43 -31.20 -8.52
CA ALA A 78 -9.95 -31.05 -7.15
C ALA A 78 -8.50 -31.51 -6.97
N ALA A 79 -8.04 -32.46 -7.79
CA ALA A 79 -6.67 -32.99 -7.74
C ALA A 79 -5.65 -32.09 -8.45
N ASP A 80 -6.11 -31.32 -9.45
CA ASP A 80 -5.28 -30.37 -10.20
C ASP A 80 -5.24 -28.98 -9.55
N ASP A 81 -6.02 -28.76 -8.48
CA ASP A 81 -6.03 -27.51 -7.73
C ASP A 81 -4.72 -27.33 -6.93
N PHE A 82 -4.21 -26.09 -6.90
CA PHE A 82 -2.94 -25.81 -6.23
C PHE A 82 -3.04 -26.10 -4.73
N ASP A 83 -2.05 -26.80 -4.20
CA ASP A 83 -1.90 -27.04 -2.76
C ASP A 83 -0.57 -26.47 -2.26
N PRO A 84 -0.59 -25.47 -1.36
CA PRO A 84 0.62 -24.93 -0.80
C PRO A 84 1.34 -26.03 -0.02
N LEU A 85 2.67 -26.05 -0.15
CA LEU A 85 3.50 -27.00 0.58
C LEU A 85 3.17 -26.94 2.07
N GLN A 86 2.68 -28.05 2.61
CA GLN A 86 2.43 -28.15 4.04
C GLN A 86 3.73 -27.84 4.80
N PRO A 87 3.66 -27.19 5.97
CA PRO A 87 4.83 -27.02 6.81
C PRO A 87 5.43 -28.40 7.07
N ASP A 88 6.67 -28.61 6.62
CA ASP A 88 7.37 -29.86 6.86
C ASP A 88 7.29 -30.19 8.37
N LEU A 89 6.72 -31.35 8.71
CA LEU A 89 6.55 -31.82 10.10
C LEU A 89 7.90 -32.20 10.73
N MET A 90 9.01 -31.91 10.05
CA MET A 90 10.40 -32.13 10.44
C MET A 90 11.06 -30.75 10.51
N THR A 91 11.19 -30.05 11.64
CA THR A 91 11.88 -30.45 12.86
C THR A 91 11.19 -29.85 14.09
N ASP A 92 10.58 -30.70 14.91
CA ASP A 92 9.99 -30.40 16.23
C ASP A 92 11.00 -29.82 17.28
N SER A 93 12.22 -29.41 16.89
CA SER A 93 13.19 -28.74 17.77
C SER A 93 13.14 -27.19 17.70
N ASP A 94 12.29 -26.63 16.84
CA ASP A 94 12.23 -25.20 16.52
C ASP A 94 10.89 -24.55 16.92
N PHE A 95 10.10 -25.20 17.79
CA PHE A 95 9.15 -24.49 18.64
C PHE A 95 9.96 -23.62 19.61
N ILE A 96 10.51 -22.50 19.11
CA ILE A 96 10.80 -21.37 19.98
C ILE A 96 9.46 -21.04 20.64
N GLU A 97 9.47 -21.03 21.97
CA GLU A 97 8.38 -20.52 22.77
C GLU A 97 8.13 -19.06 22.38
N GLU A 98 7.36 -18.83 21.31
CA GLU A 98 6.80 -17.51 20.96
C GLU A 98 5.59 -17.16 21.87
N GLU A 99 5.41 -17.90 22.96
CA GLU A 99 4.53 -17.51 24.06
C GLU A 99 5.42 -17.09 25.24
N ASN A 100 5.62 -15.77 25.35
CA ASN A 100 6.25 -15.03 26.45
C ASN A 100 7.78 -14.96 26.47
N ASP A 101 8.37 -14.15 25.59
CA ASP A 101 9.46 -13.32 26.06
C ASP A 101 9.35 -11.90 25.53
N PHE A 102 8.85 -11.03 26.40
CA PHE A 102 8.53 -9.63 26.15
C PHE A 102 9.80 -8.77 25.89
N TYR A 103 11.01 -9.36 25.94
CA TYR A 103 12.32 -8.72 25.70
C TYR A 103 13.37 -9.67 25.04
N GLY A 104 13.01 -10.35 23.95
CA GLY A 104 13.75 -11.47 23.35
C GLY A 104 15.11 -11.18 22.68
N THR A 105 16.18 -11.11 23.45
CA THR A 105 17.57 -11.06 22.93
C THR A 105 18.23 -12.44 22.86
N GLU A 106 18.09 -13.29 23.89
CA GLU A 106 18.75 -14.60 23.96
C GLU A 106 18.10 -15.63 23.00
N ALA A 107 16.77 -15.67 22.94
CA ALA A 107 16.05 -16.52 21.98
C ALA A 107 16.36 -16.14 20.53
N LYS A 108 16.46 -14.84 20.24
CA LYS A 108 16.86 -14.32 18.93
C LYS A 108 18.31 -14.71 18.60
N ALA A 109 19.24 -14.55 19.53
CA ALA A 109 20.64 -14.95 19.34
C ALA A 109 20.79 -16.46 19.06
N LYS A 110 20.05 -17.30 19.79
CA LYS A 110 20.02 -18.74 19.56
C LYS A 110 19.43 -19.11 18.19
N ALA A 111 18.39 -18.39 17.75
CA ALA A 111 17.79 -18.57 16.43
C ALA A 111 18.75 -18.18 15.31
N LEU A 112 19.47 -17.05 15.45
CA LEU A 112 20.47 -16.59 14.48
C LEU A 112 21.63 -17.59 14.36
N LYS A 113 22.13 -18.12 15.48
CA LYS A 113 23.19 -19.14 15.46
C LYS A 113 22.77 -20.41 14.71
N LYS A 114 21.54 -20.89 14.93
CA LYS A 114 20.99 -22.03 14.18
C LYS A 114 20.82 -21.71 12.68
N LEU A 115 20.47 -20.47 12.36
CA LEU A 115 20.34 -20.02 10.97
C LEU A 115 21.71 -19.99 10.29
N GLU A 116 22.75 -19.50 10.95
CA GLU A 116 24.13 -19.49 10.48
C GLU A 116 24.63 -20.91 10.14
N GLU A 117 24.39 -21.87 11.04
CA GLU A 117 24.80 -23.27 10.85
C GLU A 117 24.08 -23.97 9.67
N ARG A 118 22.81 -23.63 9.42
CA ARG A 118 21.97 -24.32 8.40
C ARG A 118 21.94 -23.61 7.06
N LEU A 119 21.86 -22.30 7.09
CA LEU A 119 21.60 -21.39 5.97
C LEU A 119 22.47 -20.12 6.13
N PRO A 120 23.80 -20.24 5.96
CA PRO A 120 24.73 -19.14 6.19
C PRO A 120 24.44 -17.91 5.32
N LEU A 121 23.94 -18.11 4.09
CA LEU A 121 23.53 -17.03 3.20
C LEU A 121 22.33 -16.24 3.74
N HIS A 122 21.30 -16.93 4.24
CA HIS A 122 20.14 -16.29 4.90
C HIS A 122 20.53 -15.59 6.20
N HIS A 123 21.50 -16.15 6.93
CA HIS A 123 22.04 -15.49 8.11
C HIS A 123 22.74 -14.16 7.73
N ALA A 124 23.59 -14.15 6.71
CA ALA A 124 24.23 -12.92 6.23
C ALA A 124 23.20 -11.87 5.79
N ALA A 125 22.17 -12.29 5.05
CA ALA A 125 21.06 -11.44 4.62
C ALA A 125 20.36 -10.73 5.79
N VAL A 126 20.20 -11.40 6.94
CA VAL A 126 19.50 -10.84 8.11
C VAL A 126 20.44 -10.10 9.07
N SER A 127 21.70 -10.54 9.19
CA SER A 127 22.60 -10.09 10.25
C SER A 127 23.55 -8.96 9.86
N TYR A 128 23.98 -8.91 8.59
CA TYR A 128 24.96 -7.91 8.13
C TYR A 128 24.28 -6.68 7.57
N ILE A 129 25.01 -5.58 7.44
CA ILE A 129 24.58 -4.46 6.58
C ILE A 129 24.80 -4.81 5.11
N ASP A 130 24.32 -3.99 4.18
CA ASP A 130 24.22 -4.37 2.76
C ASP A 130 25.59 -4.61 2.11
N ASP A 131 26.55 -3.69 2.29
CA ASP A 131 27.93 -3.79 1.79
C ASP A 131 28.69 -4.98 2.39
N GLU A 132 28.61 -5.19 3.70
CA GLU A 132 29.20 -6.36 4.37
C GLU A 132 28.58 -7.68 3.87
N CYS A 133 27.29 -7.67 3.52
CA CYS A 133 26.60 -8.83 2.97
C CYS A 133 27.10 -9.18 1.57
N VAL A 134 27.38 -8.17 0.74
CA VAL A 134 28.02 -8.35 -0.57
C VAL A 134 29.43 -8.95 -0.41
N GLU A 135 30.27 -8.41 0.48
CA GLU A 135 31.61 -8.96 0.74
C GLU A 135 31.56 -10.43 1.19
N PHE A 136 30.58 -10.76 2.03
CA PHE A 136 30.34 -12.13 2.46
C PHE A 136 29.95 -13.03 1.28
N PHE A 137 29.05 -12.59 0.40
CA PHE A 137 28.63 -13.35 -0.78
C PHE A 137 29.78 -13.58 -1.76
N GLU A 138 30.63 -12.59 -1.99
CA GLU A 138 31.83 -12.73 -2.81
C GLU A 138 32.77 -13.80 -2.25
N THR A 139 33.08 -13.69 -0.96
CA THR A 139 33.92 -14.68 -0.26
C THR A 139 33.30 -16.07 -0.33
N PHE A 140 31.99 -16.18 -0.07
CA PHE A 140 31.27 -17.45 -0.09
C PHE A 140 31.26 -18.09 -1.47
N LYS A 141 31.07 -17.31 -2.55
CA LYS A 141 31.07 -17.79 -3.93
C LYS A 141 32.42 -18.39 -4.33
N THR A 142 33.54 -17.82 -3.86
CA THR A 142 34.87 -18.38 -4.12
C THR A 142 35.13 -19.69 -3.37
N ALA A 143 34.47 -19.90 -2.22
CA ALA A 143 34.73 -21.02 -1.32
C ALA A 143 33.80 -22.23 -1.51
N ASN A 144 32.59 -22.07 -2.06
CA ASN A 144 31.54 -23.10 -2.01
C ASN A 144 30.93 -23.50 -3.37
N HIS A 145 30.29 -24.67 -3.39
CA HIS A 145 29.58 -25.24 -4.54
C HIS A 145 28.20 -24.60 -4.79
N VAL A 146 27.80 -24.57 -6.07
CA VAL A 146 26.60 -23.92 -6.65
C VAL A 146 25.27 -24.31 -5.96
N ASP A 147 25.14 -25.55 -5.48
CA ASP A 147 23.88 -26.08 -4.91
C ASP A 147 23.42 -25.40 -3.60
N THR A 148 24.29 -24.60 -2.97
CA THR A 148 23.96 -23.94 -1.70
C THR A 148 23.07 -22.70 -1.87
N TRP A 149 23.15 -22.05 -3.04
CA TRP A 149 22.44 -20.79 -3.30
C TRP A 149 20.93 -20.95 -3.44
N VAL A 150 20.49 -22.11 -3.96
CA VAL A 150 19.07 -22.42 -4.17
C VAL A 150 18.36 -22.93 -2.92
N LYS A 151 19.06 -23.06 -1.78
CA LYS A 151 18.44 -23.46 -0.53
C LYS A 151 17.39 -22.44 -0.10
N ALA A 152 16.33 -22.95 0.51
CA ALA A 152 15.25 -22.15 1.06
C ALA A 152 15.12 -22.37 2.57
N ASP A 153 14.61 -21.36 3.27
CA ASP A 153 14.30 -21.43 4.68
C ASP A 153 12.99 -22.18 4.96
N ARG A 154 12.57 -22.17 6.24
CA ARG A 154 11.29 -22.76 6.68
C ARG A 154 10.05 -22.07 6.09
N PHE A 155 10.17 -20.96 5.40
CA PHE A 155 9.07 -20.28 4.72
C PHE A 155 9.13 -20.47 3.21
N GLY A 156 10.13 -21.19 2.69
CA GLY A 156 10.35 -21.32 1.25
C GLY A 156 11.10 -20.11 0.67
N ASN A 157 11.56 -19.17 1.49
CA ASN A 157 12.34 -18.03 1.04
C ASN A 157 13.76 -18.49 0.73
N ASN A 158 14.22 -18.26 -0.50
CA ASN A 158 15.65 -18.36 -0.83
C ASN A 158 16.39 -17.08 -0.38
N VAL A 159 17.71 -17.02 -0.58
CA VAL A 159 18.52 -15.86 -0.17
C VAL A 159 18.04 -14.55 -0.82
N LEU A 160 17.62 -14.58 -2.09
CA LEU A 160 17.13 -13.39 -2.80
C LEU A 160 15.81 -12.86 -2.21
N HIS A 161 14.92 -13.74 -1.72
CA HIS A 161 13.75 -13.29 -0.96
C HIS A 161 14.18 -12.56 0.31
N GLN A 162 15.17 -13.08 1.03
CA GLN A 162 15.61 -12.49 2.29
C GLN A 162 16.24 -11.11 2.08
N ASP A 163 17.19 -10.97 1.15
CA ASP A 163 17.82 -9.67 0.87
C ASP A 163 16.80 -8.63 0.37
N ALA A 164 15.86 -9.05 -0.48
CA ALA A 164 14.79 -8.17 -0.94
C ALA A 164 13.91 -7.72 0.22
N LEU A 165 13.53 -8.64 1.13
CA LEU A 165 12.70 -8.30 2.29
C LEU A 165 13.45 -7.41 3.28
N GLU A 166 14.75 -7.63 3.50
CA GLU A 166 15.59 -6.80 4.37
C GLU A 166 16.01 -5.48 3.71
N LEU A 167 15.54 -5.19 2.48
CA LEU A 167 15.78 -3.96 1.72
C LEU A 167 17.28 -3.69 1.48
N LYS A 168 17.97 -4.69 0.93
CA LYS A 168 19.41 -4.65 0.63
C LYS A 168 19.70 -4.55 -0.87
N PRO A 169 19.63 -3.36 -1.48
CA PRO A 169 19.71 -3.20 -2.94
C PRO A 169 21.04 -3.66 -3.55
N GLU A 170 22.17 -3.51 -2.87
CA GLU A 170 23.47 -3.94 -3.38
C GLU A 170 23.57 -5.47 -3.38
N SER A 171 23.17 -6.11 -2.29
CA SER A 171 23.09 -7.57 -2.17
C SER A 171 22.15 -8.17 -3.20
N VAL A 172 20.95 -7.59 -3.38
CA VAL A 172 19.98 -8.03 -4.40
C VAL A 172 20.58 -7.92 -5.80
N ARG A 173 21.24 -6.80 -6.13
CA ARG A 173 21.91 -6.62 -7.44
C ARG A 173 23.02 -7.64 -7.63
N TRP A 174 23.86 -7.81 -6.62
CA TRP A 174 24.97 -8.75 -6.68
C TRP A 174 24.47 -10.16 -6.94
N LEU A 175 23.43 -10.62 -6.24
CA LEU A 175 22.84 -11.95 -6.43
C LEU A 175 22.28 -12.16 -7.85
N VAL A 176 21.60 -11.15 -8.39
CA VAL A 176 21.02 -11.20 -9.74
C VAL A 176 22.12 -11.31 -10.81
N ASP A 177 23.20 -10.53 -10.65
CA ASP A 177 24.28 -10.43 -11.63
C ASP A 177 25.30 -11.58 -11.54
N ASN A 178 25.53 -12.13 -10.34
CA ASN A 178 26.68 -13.02 -10.10
C ASN A 178 26.33 -14.47 -9.83
N VAL A 179 25.09 -14.84 -9.55
CA VAL A 179 24.76 -16.25 -9.27
C VAL A 179 24.34 -16.95 -10.56
N ASP A 180 25.01 -18.04 -10.95
CA ASP A 180 24.73 -18.81 -12.18
C ASP A 180 23.29 -19.39 -12.22
N GLY A 181 22.61 -19.41 -11.06
CA GLY A 181 21.19 -19.74 -10.87
C GLY A 181 20.28 -18.55 -10.56
N SER A 182 20.67 -17.31 -10.86
CA SER A 182 19.89 -16.11 -10.50
C SER A 182 18.47 -16.11 -11.06
N LYS A 183 18.27 -16.69 -12.26
CA LYS A 183 16.94 -16.95 -12.83
C LYS A 183 16.12 -17.90 -11.97
N VAL A 184 16.74 -18.93 -11.40
CA VAL A 184 16.08 -19.85 -10.46
C VAL A 184 15.71 -19.09 -9.19
N LEU A 185 16.62 -18.30 -8.62
CA LEU A 185 16.33 -17.50 -7.43
C LEU A 185 15.16 -16.54 -7.63
N SER A 186 15.14 -15.85 -8.77
CA SER A 186 14.13 -14.84 -9.12
C SER A 186 12.76 -15.44 -9.45
N SER A 187 12.71 -16.69 -9.91
CA SER A 187 11.46 -17.38 -10.29
C SER A 187 10.94 -18.36 -9.23
N THR A 188 11.77 -18.73 -8.25
CA THR A 188 11.35 -19.60 -7.14
C THR A 188 10.25 -18.93 -6.35
N ARG A 189 9.21 -19.70 -6.00
CA ARG A 189 8.09 -19.23 -5.18
C ARG A 189 8.23 -19.74 -3.74
N ASP A 190 7.97 -18.86 -2.78
CA ASP A 190 7.91 -19.20 -1.35
C ASP A 190 6.69 -20.09 -1.03
N ARG A 191 6.50 -20.46 0.24
CA ARG A 191 5.34 -21.28 0.66
C ARG A 191 3.98 -20.60 0.46
N LYS A 192 3.94 -19.27 0.35
CA LYS A 192 2.73 -18.49 0.02
C LYS A 192 2.54 -18.33 -1.49
N GLY A 193 3.48 -18.85 -2.27
CA GLY A 193 3.47 -18.80 -3.71
C GLY A 193 4.03 -17.51 -4.28
N TYR A 194 4.78 -16.69 -3.53
CA TYR A 194 5.36 -15.43 -4.02
C TYR A 194 6.79 -15.61 -4.52
N THR A 195 7.13 -14.98 -5.65
CA THR A 195 8.54 -14.75 -6.04
C THR A 195 9.21 -13.69 -5.14
N PRO A 196 10.54 -13.48 -5.18
CA PRO A 196 11.18 -12.43 -4.38
C PRO A 196 10.58 -11.04 -4.60
N LEU A 197 10.29 -10.68 -5.86
CA LEU A 197 9.65 -9.40 -6.21
C LEU A 197 8.23 -9.31 -5.64
N GLU A 198 7.42 -10.35 -5.83
CA GLU A 198 6.05 -10.38 -5.34
C GLU A 198 6.00 -10.35 -3.80
N ALA A 199 6.94 -11.02 -3.13
CA ALA A 199 7.05 -11.03 -1.67
C ALA A 199 7.42 -9.64 -1.13
N LEU A 200 8.37 -8.94 -1.77
CA LEU A 200 8.73 -7.57 -1.44
C LEU A 200 7.54 -6.63 -1.64
N ILE A 201 6.89 -6.65 -2.81
CA ILE A 201 5.71 -5.82 -3.09
C ILE A 201 4.61 -6.07 -2.05
N ASN A 202 4.32 -7.33 -1.71
CA ASN A 202 3.32 -7.67 -0.70
C ASN A 202 3.69 -7.18 0.72
N ARG A 203 4.98 -7.16 1.08
CA ARG A 203 5.46 -6.56 2.35
C ARG A 203 5.23 -5.04 2.33
N LEU A 204 5.61 -4.39 1.23
CA LEU A 204 5.50 -2.95 1.06
C LEU A 204 4.03 -2.47 1.03
N GLU A 205 3.13 -3.22 0.41
CA GLU A 205 1.68 -2.92 0.43
C GLU A 205 1.11 -2.95 1.86
N LYS A 206 1.60 -3.85 2.72
CA LYS A 206 1.20 -3.85 4.14
C LYS A 206 1.71 -2.63 4.88
N GLN A 207 2.93 -2.18 4.58
CA GLN A 207 3.53 -0.99 5.18
C GLN A 207 2.86 0.30 4.70
N ARG A 208 2.53 0.38 3.40
CA ARG A 208 1.72 1.47 2.83
C ARG A 208 0.41 1.61 3.59
N ASN A 209 -0.20 0.47 3.93
CA ASN A 209 -1.53 0.45 4.50
C ASN A 209 -1.58 0.58 6.04
N THR A 210 -0.53 0.16 6.74
CA THR A 210 -0.59 0.02 8.20
C THR A 210 0.72 0.42 8.86
N GLY A 211 0.61 1.12 9.99
CA GLY A 211 1.72 1.41 10.90
C GLY A 211 1.53 0.64 12.20
N GLN A 212 2.58 0.00 12.70
CA GLN A 212 2.57 -0.60 14.03
C GLN A 212 3.19 0.35 15.05
N HIS A 213 2.51 0.56 16.17
CA HIS A 213 3.02 1.28 17.34
C HIS A 213 2.76 0.41 18.58
N GLY A 214 3.78 -0.35 18.99
CA GLY A 214 3.64 -1.35 20.04
C GLY A 214 2.58 -2.40 19.65
N MET A 215 1.54 -2.53 20.49
CA MET A 215 0.42 -3.47 20.23
C MET A 215 -0.68 -2.88 19.33
N MET A 216 -0.58 -1.61 18.94
CA MET A 216 -1.60 -0.92 18.14
C MET A 216 -1.24 -0.93 16.65
N THR A 217 -2.20 -1.21 15.79
CA THR A 217 -2.09 -1.05 14.34
C THR A 217 -2.91 0.17 13.92
N ALA A 218 -2.25 1.18 13.38
CA ALA A 218 -2.88 2.37 12.82
C ALA A 218 -3.02 2.25 11.30
N VAL A 219 -4.12 2.77 10.75
CA VAL A 219 -4.34 2.86 9.30
C VAL A 219 -3.58 4.09 8.79
N MET A 220 -2.71 3.90 7.79
CA MET A 220 -1.75 4.92 7.34
C MET A 220 -1.96 5.40 5.90
N TRP A 221 -3.09 5.05 5.27
CA TRP A 221 -3.26 5.14 3.81
C TRP A 221 -3.10 6.58 3.31
N ASP A 222 -3.63 7.54 4.06
CA ASP A 222 -3.60 8.97 3.75
C ASP A 222 -2.22 9.63 3.97
N PHE A 223 -1.27 8.90 4.58
CA PHE A 223 0.04 9.41 4.97
C PHE A 223 1.19 8.76 4.22
N PHE A 224 0.88 7.94 3.21
CA PHE A 224 1.89 7.31 2.39
C PHE A 224 2.67 8.34 1.57
N GLN A 225 3.97 8.48 1.83
CA GLN A 225 4.86 9.42 1.12
C GLN A 225 5.71 8.74 0.04
N GLY A 226 5.41 7.47 -0.26
CA GLY A 226 6.23 6.61 -1.11
C GLY A 226 7.12 5.66 -0.32
N PHE A 227 7.60 4.63 -0.99
CA PHE A 227 8.58 3.70 -0.44
C PHE A 227 9.96 4.37 -0.29
N ASN A 228 10.77 3.85 0.64
CA ASN A 228 12.14 4.31 0.83
C ASN A 228 13.02 3.95 -0.38
N GLU A 229 14.18 4.60 -0.49
CA GLU A 229 15.07 4.47 -1.63
C GLU A 229 15.61 3.04 -1.81
N ASP A 230 15.93 2.35 -0.71
CA ASP A 230 16.40 0.97 -0.75
C ASP A 230 15.36 0.01 -1.32
N ALA A 231 14.08 0.17 -0.94
CA ALA A 231 12.98 -0.59 -1.50
C ALA A 231 12.78 -0.29 -2.99
N VAL A 232 12.86 0.98 -3.38
CA VAL A 232 12.78 1.39 -4.79
C VAL A 232 13.88 0.74 -5.61
N ASN A 233 15.12 0.76 -5.10
CA ASN A 233 16.28 0.16 -5.74
C ASN A 233 16.16 -1.38 -5.83
N CYS A 234 15.71 -2.04 -4.76
CA CYS A 234 15.44 -3.48 -4.79
C CYS A 234 14.40 -3.85 -5.85
N ILE A 235 13.29 -3.11 -5.92
CA ILE A 235 12.25 -3.34 -6.94
C ILE A 235 12.81 -3.10 -8.35
N ALA A 236 13.57 -2.04 -8.56
CA ALA A 236 14.16 -1.72 -9.86
C ALA A 236 15.05 -2.88 -10.34
N VAL A 237 15.94 -3.38 -9.49
CA VAL A 237 16.81 -4.53 -9.79
C VAL A 237 15.99 -5.79 -10.09
N LEU A 238 15.00 -6.11 -9.25
CA LEU A 238 14.15 -7.30 -9.42
C LEU A 238 13.22 -7.22 -10.65
N ARG A 239 12.97 -6.01 -11.18
CA ARG A 239 12.27 -5.75 -12.46
C ARG A 239 13.22 -5.69 -13.67
N ASP A 240 14.51 -5.95 -13.47
CA ASP A 240 15.55 -5.84 -14.51
C ASP A 240 15.70 -4.42 -15.08
N ILE A 241 15.46 -3.39 -14.24
CA ILE A 241 15.61 -1.98 -14.59
C ILE A 241 16.99 -1.52 -14.10
N LYS A 242 17.95 -1.42 -15.02
CA LYS A 242 19.35 -1.08 -14.68
C LYS A 242 19.53 0.37 -14.26
N VAL A 243 18.92 1.29 -14.99
CA VAL A 243 19.01 2.73 -14.76
C VAL A 243 17.60 3.31 -14.93
N PRO A 244 16.81 3.38 -13.86
CA PRO A 244 15.48 3.97 -13.93
C PRO A 244 15.57 5.47 -14.24
N SER A 245 14.77 5.92 -15.21
CA SER A 245 14.50 7.34 -15.41
C SER A 245 13.82 7.95 -14.17
N GLU A 246 13.80 9.27 -14.08
CA GLU A 246 13.15 9.98 -12.96
C GLU A 246 11.69 9.55 -12.77
N ILE A 247 10.92 9.47 -13.87
CA ILE A 247 9.52 9.04 -13.83
C ILE A 247 9.37 7.56 -13.44
N GLU A 248 10.29 6.69 -13.85
CA GLU A 248 10.27 5.28 -13.43
C GLU A 248 10.55 5.13 -11.94
N ASN A 249 11.49 5.91 -11.39
CA ASN A 249 11.73 5.97 -9.95
C ASN A 249 10.48 6.43 -9.19
N LEU A 250 9.82 7.49 -9.66
CA LEU A 250 8.57 7.96 -9.04
C LEU A 250 7.46 6.90 -9.11
N ARG A 251 7.31 6.22 -10.25
CA ARG A 251 6.34 5.12 -10.42
C ARG A 251 6.60 3.97 -9.47
N ILE A 252 7.86 3.57 -9.28
CA ILE A 252 8.21 2.53 -8.30
C ILE A 252 7.93 3.03 -6.88
N LYS A 253 8.40 4.24 -6.55
CA LYS A 253 8.24 4.87 -5.23
C LYS A 253 6.78 4.93 -4.79
N PHE A 254 5.87 5.25 -5.69
CA PHE A 254 4.44 5.38 -5.38
C PHE A 254 3.61 4.13 -5.70
N GLY A 255 4.25 2.99 -5.98
CA GLY A 255 3.55 1.72 -6.16
C GLY A 255 2.72 1.61 -7.45
N CYS A 256 3.08 2.35 -8.50
CA CYS A 256 2.44 2.23 -9.81
C CYS A 256 2.61 0.81 -10.36
N SER A 257 1.48 0.17 -10.69
CA SER A 257 1.44 -1.16 -11.31
C SER A 257 1.15 -1.11 -12.82
N CYS A 258 0.55 -0.02 -13.32
CA CYS A 258 0.18 0.11 -14.72
C CYS A 258 1.32 0.63 -15.62
N GLY A 259 2.40 1.12 -15.03
CA GLY A 259 3.53 1.74 -15.74
C GLY A 259 3.22 3.10 -16.39
N ASN A 260 2.01 3.64 -16.20
CA ASN A 260 1.53 4.84 -16.91
C ASN A 260 1.06 5.99 -15.99
N CYS A 261 1.24 5.87 -14.67
CA CYS A 261 0.89 6.98 -13.77
C CYS A 261 1.66 8.26 -14.11
N THR A 262 0.93 9.38 -14.12
CA THR A 262 1.44 10.75 -14.22
C THR A 262 2.08 11.16 -12.90
N ASP A 263 3.28 11.77 -12.98
CA ASP A 263 4.18 12.05 -11.85
C ASP A 263 4.43 10.85 -10.91
N GLY A 264 4.19 9.64 -11.41
CA GLY A 264 4.37 8.38 -10.69
C GLY A 264 3.18 7.93 -9.85
N PHE A 265 2.20 8.78 -9.55
CA PHE A 265 1.12 8.45 -8.61
C PHE A 265 -0.31 8.58 -9.19
N LEU A 266 -0.60 9.54 -10.07
CA LEU A 266 -1.93 9.72 -10.64
C LEU A 266 -2.17 8.70 -11.75
N SER A 267 -3.06 7.72 -11.54
CA SER A 267 -3.33 6.68 -12.53
C SER A 267 -4.16 7.19 -13.72
N PRO A 268 -4.09 6.53 -14.89
CA PRO A 268 -4.90 6.91 -16.05
C PRO A 268 -6.41 6.89 -15.77
N ARG A 269 -6.91 5.87 -15.06
CA ARG A 269 -8.33 5.74 -14.71
C ARG A 269 -8.79 6.82 -13.74
N MET A 270 -8.00 7.10 -12.69
CA MET A 270 -8.32 8.21 -11.79
C MET A 270 -8.25 9.56 -12.52
N GLY A 271 -7.25 9.77 -13.37
CA GLY A 271 -7.14 10.98 -14.19
C GLY A 271 -8.35 11.20 -15.09
N HIS A 272 -8.89 10.13 -15.68
CA HIS A 272 -10.14 10.17 -16.45
C HIS A 272 -11.35 10.54 -15.58
N ALA A 273 -11.47 9.96 -14.38
CA ALA A 273 -12.54 10.29 -13.44
C ALA A 273 -12.49 11.77 -13.02
N LEU A 274 -11.31 12.27 -12.67
CA LEU A 274 -11.11 13.68 -12.30
C LEU A 274 -11.40 14.62 -13.47
N LEU A 275 -11.03 14.24 -14.70
CA LEU A 275 -11.32 15.03 -15.90
C LEU A 275 -12.83 15.16 -16.11
N GLY A 276 -13.56 14.05 -16.06
CA GLY A 276 -15.00 14.05 -16.20
C GLY A 276 -15.70 14.91 -15.13
N GLN A 277 -15.23 14.86 -13.88
CA GLN A 277 -15.77 15.72 -12.81
C GLN A 277 -15.42 17.19 -12.99
N ALA A 278 -14.24 17.51 -13.52
CA ALA A 278 -13.86 18.88 -13.82
C ALA A 278 -14.76 19.48 -14.92
N GLU A 279 -14.98 18.74 -16.02
CA GLU A 279 -15.83 19.18 -17.13
C GLU A 279 -17.30 19.31 -16.71
N GLN A 280 -17.86 18.31 -16.02
CA GLN A 280 -19.27 18.36 -15.59
C GLN A 280 -19.54 19.52 -14.63
N ASN A 281 -18.68 19.71 -13.62
CA ASN A 281 -18.87 20.80 -12.65
C ASN A 281 -18.68 22.17 -13.29
N HIS A 282 -17.76 22.32 -14.25
CA HIS A 282 -17.64 23.53 -15.04
C HIS A 282 -18.94 23.85 -15.77
N ASP A 283 -19.48 22.89 -16.52
CA ASP A 283 -20.67 23.11 -17.36
C ASP A 283 -21.91 23.44 -16.52
N PHE A 284 -22.12 22.72 -15.40
CA PHE A 284 -23.22 23.02 -14.48
C PHE A 284 -23.12 24.41 -13.86
N LEU A 285 -21.94 24.81 -13.38
CA LEU A 285 -21.76 26.14 -12.78
C LEU A 285 -21.85 27.26 -13.82
N MET A 286 -21.41 27.02 -15.06
CA MET A 286 -21.50 28.03 -16.13
C MET A 286 -22.93 28.24 -16.63
N MET A 287 -23.78 27.20 -16.60
CA MET A 287 -25.19 27.32 -16.98
C MET A 287 -25.94 28.34 -16.11
N ASP A 288 -25.67 28.34 -14.81
CA ASP A 288 -26.41 29.15 -13.83
C ASP A 288 -25.63 30.38 -13.35
N VAL A 289 -24.50 30.73 -13.98
CA VAL A 289 -23.61 31.81 -13.49
C VAL A 289 -24.29 33.19 -13.35
N ASP A 290 -25.34 33.42 -14.16
CA ASP A 290 -26.18 34.61 -14.14
C ASP A 290 -27.21 34.61 -13.00
N ASP A 291 -27.62 33.44 -12.51
CA ASP A 291 -28.59 33.26 -11.43
C ASP A 291 -27.84 32.89 -10.14
N ALA A 292 -27.65 33.89 -9.27
CA ALA A 292 -26.90 33.71 -8.03
C ALA A 292 -27.53 32.67 -7.09
N ASP A 293 -28.86 32.52 -7.10
CA ASP A 293 -29.56 31.59 -6.22
C ASP A 293 -29.31 30.15 -6.71
N GLN A 294 -29.57 29.88 -8.00
CA GLN A 294 -29.34 28.54 -8.58
C GLN A 294 -27.86 28.15 -8.53
N TRP A 295 -26.95 29.04 -8.93
CA TRP A 295 -25.51 28.78 -8.86
C TRP A 295 -25.04 28.40 -7.45
N TYR A 296 -25.59 29.07 -6.44
CA TYR A 296 -25.25 28.84 -5.06
C TYR A 296 -25.79 27.51 -4.54
N GLU A 297 -27.02 27.13 -4.90
CA GLU A 297 -27.58 25.80 -4.57
C GLU A 297 -26.69 24.68 -5.12
N LEU A 298 -26.22 24.81 -6.37
CA LEU A 298 -25.26 23.86 -6.94
C LEU A 298 -23.92 23.86 -6.17
N LEU A 299 -23.35 25.02 -5.86
CA LEU A 299 -22.11 25.09 -5.09
C LEU A 299 -22.26 24.48 -3.70
N GLU A 300 -23.38 24.66 -3.02
CA GLU A 300 -23.63 24.09 -1.69
C GLU A 300 -23.69 22.56 -1.73
N HIS A 301 -24.27 21.98 -2.78
CA HIS A 301 -24.23 20.55 -3.02
C HIS A 301 -22.81 20.03 -3.29
N LEU A 302 -21.99 20.80 -4.02
CA LEU A 302 -20.62 20.43 -4.35
C LEU A 302 -19.63 20.67 -3.22
N ASN A 303 -19.96 21.56 -2.28
CA ASN A 303 -19.04 22.03 -1.26
C ASN A 303 -19.73 22.15 0.11
N GLU A 304 -19.80 21.01 0.80
CA GLU A 304 -20.29 20.90 2.18
C GLU A 304 -19.43 21.75 3.17
N HIS A 305 -18.29 22.32 2.73
CA HIS A 305 -17.30 22.95 3.61
C HIS A 305 -16.80 24.34 3.16
N ALA A 306 -17.42 25.00 2.18
CA ALA A 306 -17.06 26.37 1.82
C ALA A 306 -17.30 27.31 3.02
N GLY A 307 -16.27 28.06 3.43
CA GLY A 307 -16.41 29.01 4.55
C GLY A 307 -17.47 30.09 4.27
N PRO A 308 -18.24 30.53 5.28
CA PRO A 308 -19.38 31.45 5.11
C PRO A 308 -19.01 32.80 4.48
N ASN A 309 -17.75 33.25 4.63
CA ASN A 309 -17.30 34.53 4.08
C ASN A 309 -17.15 34.50 2.55
N ILE A 310 -16.67 33.38 2.00
CA ILE A 310 -16.51 33.20 0.54
C ILE A 310 -17.88 33.05 -0.13
N ARG A 311 -18.82 32.39 0.56
CA ARG A 311 -20.21 32.17 0.13
C ARG A 311 -20.95 33.49 -0.14
N GLN A 312 -20.80 34.47 0.75
CA GLN A 312 -21.46 35.77 0.59
C GLN A 312 -20.89 36.60 -0.57
N GLU A 313 -19.59 36.50 -0.84
CA GLU A 313 -18.94 37.20 -1.95
C GLU A 313 -19.38 36.65 -3.31
N PHE A 314 -19.50 35.32 -3.44
CA PHE A 314 -20.00 34.70 -4.66
C PHE A 314 -21.45 35.06 -4.98
N TYR A 315 -22.31 35.23 -3.96
CA TYR A 315 -23.70 35.62 -4.17
C TYR A 315 -23.81 37.00 -4.85
N ILE A 316 -22.99 37.95 -4.41
CA ILE A 316 -23.06 39.35 -4.85
C ILE A 316 -22.32 39.55 -6.18
N ASN A 317 -21.22 38.84 -6.41
CA ASN A 317 -20.31 39.13 -7.52
C ASN A 317 -20.31 38.04 -8.60
N LYS A 318 -20.96 38.34 -9.74
CA LYS A 318 -20.99 37.47 -10.92
C LYS A 318 -19.58 37.16 -11.45
N ASP A 319 -18.68 38.14 -11.44
CA ASP A 319 -17.34 37.94 -11.99
C ASP A 319 -16.52 36.95 -11.14
N LEU A 320 -16.73 36.95 -9.82
CA LEU A 320 -16.12 35.94 -8.94
C LEU A 320 -16.70 34.54 -9.19
N ARG A 321 -18.00 34.42 -9.49
CA ARG A 321 -18.60 33.13 -9.88
C ARG A 321 -18.04 32.61 -11.21
N LEU A 322 -17.90 33.49 -12.20
CA LEU A 322 -17.26 33.18 -13.48
C LEU A 322 -15.82 32.71 -13.27
N GLU A 323 -15.04 33.45 -12.48
CA GLU A 323 -13.65 33.11 -12.19
C GLU A 323 -13.53 31.77 -11.47
N PHE A 324 -14.37 31.51 -10.46
CA PHE A 324 -14.38 30.23 -9.74
C PHE A 324 -14.74 29.06 -10.66
N SER A 325 -15.76 29.24 -11.51
CA SER A 325 -16.21 28.22 -12.46
C SER A 325 -15.11 27.88 -13.47
N HIS A 326 -14.40 28.86 -14.02
CA HIS A 326 -13.29 28.63 -14.96
C HIS A 326 -12.09 27.86 -14.36
N ILE A 327 -11.93 27.80 -13.03
CA ILE A 327 -10.87 26.97 -12.43
C ILE A 327 -11.10 25.49 -12.75
N PHE A 328 -12.35 25.04 -12.82
CA PHE A 328 -12.66 23.67 -13.23
C PHE A 328 -12.18 23.39 -14.66
N ASP A 329 -12.35 24.33 -15.59
CA ASP A 329 -11.82 24.17 -16.97
C ASP A 329 -10.29 24.19 -17.02
N PHE A 330 -9.61 24.99 -16.17
CA PHE A 330 -8.16 24.90 -16.04
C PHE A 330 -7.71 23.53 -15.51
N VAL A 331 -8.45 22.93 -14.56
CA VAL A 331 -8.20 21.56 -14.09
C VAL A 331 -8.39 20.54 -15.23
N ALA A 332 -9.45 20.68 -16.03
CA ALA A 332 -9.67 19.82 -17.19
C ALA A 332 -8.51 19.96 -18.21
N THR A 333 -8.08 21.20 -18.49
CA THR A 333 -6.98 21.50 -19.41
C THR A 333 -5.67 20.84 -19.00
N ILE A 334 -5.28 20.93 -17.72
CA ILE A 334 -4.04 20.30 -17.23
C ILE A 334 -4.12 18.77 -17.21
N LEU A 335 -5.29 18.20 -16.91
CA LEU A 335 -5.51 16.75 -16.94
C LEU A 335 -5.42 16.20 -18.38
N ARG A 336 -6.01 16.89 -19.36
CA ARG A 336 -5.85 16.56 -20.79
C ARG A 336 -4.38 16.64 -21.23
N ALA A 337 -3.62 17.58 -20.67
CA ALA A 337 -2.17 17.72 -20.88
C ALA A 337 -1.32 16.71 -20.09
N GLN A 338 -1.93 15.72 -19.42
CA GLN A 338 -1.25 14.71 -18.60
C GLN A 338 -0.38 15.34 -17.51
N LYS A 339 -0.91 16.35 -16.82
CA LYS A 339 -0.31 16.97 -15.64
C LYS A 339 -1.21 16.79 -14.42
N VAL A 340 -0.60 16.76 -13.24
CA VAL A 340 -1.36 16.61 -11.99
C VAL A 340 -2.06 17.92 -11.58
N PRO A 341 -3.27 17.85 -10.99
CA PRO A 341 -4.05 19.03 -10.62
C PRO A 341 -3.59 19.63 -9.29
N ASN A 342 -2.50 20.41 -9.34
CA ASN A 342 -1.98 21.17 -8.19
C ASN A 342 -2.00 22.69 -8.46
N SER A 343 -1.83 23.50 -7.40
CA SER A 343 -1.89 24.96 -7.48
C SER A 343 -0.90 25.56 -8.48
N ILE A 344 0.28 24.96 -8.65
CA ILE A 344 1.33 25.43 -9.58
C ILE A 344 0.85 25.23 -11.02
N ASN A 345 0.45 24.01 -11.38
CA ASN A 345 0.01 23.66 -12.74
C ASN A 345 -1.23 24.46 -13.15
N ILE A 346 -2.17 24.68 -12.23
CA ILE A 346 -3.38 25.50 -12.47
C ILE A 346 -2.99 26.97 -12.68
N THR A 347 -2.09 27.50 -11.84
CA THR A 347 -1.62 28.89 -11.98
C THR A 347 -0.92 29.10 -13.33
N ASP A 348 -0.13 28.13 -13.78
CA ASP A 348 0.55 28.19 -15.06
C ASP A 348 -0.41 28.05 -16.26
N ALA A 349 -1.43 27.18 -16.15
CA ALA A 349 -2.50 27.09 -17.13
C ALA A 349 -3.29 28.41 -17.24
N ARG A 350 -3.59 29.05 -16.11
CA ARG A 350 -4.27 30.35 -16.06
C ARG A 350 -3.44 31.45 -16.74
N LYS A 351 -2.13 31.53 -16.45
CA LYS A 351 -1.22 32.52 -17.07
C LYS A 351 -1.05 32.35 -18.57
N SER A 352 -1.18 31.12 -19.07
CA SER A 352 -1.00 30.79 -20.48
C SER A 352 -2.29 30.89 -21.31
N SER A 353 -3.46 31.01 -20.66
CA SER A 353 -4.74 31.18 -21.34
C SER A 353 -4.92 32.60 -21.88
N SER A 354 -5.13 32.71 -23.19
CA SER A 354 -5.50 33.96 -23.88
C SER A 354 -6.94 34.40 -23.63
N GLU A 355 -7.78 33.53 -23.05
CA GLU A 355 -9.21 33.73 -22.83
C GLU A 355 -9.55 34.08 -21.37
N SER A 356 -8.55 34.17 -20.50
CA SER A 356 -8.76 34.58 -19.11
C SER A 356 -9.51 35.92 -19.06
N PRO A 357 -10.68 36.01 -18.40
CA PRO A 357 -11.40 37.26 -18.25
C PRO A 357 -10.45 38.34 -17.69
N PRO A 358 -10.57 39.61 -18.11
CA PRO A 358 -9.75 40.70 -17.56
C PRO A 358 -10.10 41.04 -16.11
N VAL A 359 -10.86 40.18 -15.42
CA VAL A 359 -11.49 40.47 -14.15
C VAL A 359 -10.86 39.66 -13.03
N ALA A 360 -10.35 40.42 -12.06
CA ALA A 360 -9.91 40.05 -10.73
C ALA A 360 -8.80 38.99 -10.64
N SER A 361 -7.56 39.45 -10.49
CA SER A 361 -6.44 38.68 -9.91
C SER A 361 -6.62 38.36 -8.41
N ASN A 362 -7.85 38.33 -7.91
CA ASN A 362 -8.15 38.41 -6.47
C ASN A 362 -8.61 37.08 -5.88
N LEU A 363 -8.89 36.07 -6.70
CA LEU A 363 -9.27 34.76 -6.17
C LEU A 363 -8.06 34.11 -5.49
N HIS A 364 -8.20 33.91 -4.19
CA HIS A 364 -7.14 33.42 -3.32
C HIS A 364 -6.76 31.98 -3.68
N GLU A 365 -5.54 31.58 -3.32
CA GLU A 365 -5.06 30.19 -3.40
C GLU A 365 -6.04 29.17 -2.80
N SER A 366 -6.80 29.58 -1.76
CA SER A 366 -7.84 28.76 -1.14
C SER A 366 -9.00 28.37 -2.07
N ALA A 367 -9.29 29.16 -3.11
CA ALA A 367 -10.30 28.83 -4.09
C ALA A 367 -9.82 27.74 -5.06
N VAL A 368 -8.55 27.79 -5.47
CA VAL A 368 -7.92 26.73 -6.27
C VAL A 368 -7.92 25.41 -5.50
N GLU A 369 -7.51 25.45 -4.22
CA GLU A 369 -7.56 24.27 -3.35
C GLU A 369 -8.98 23.72 -3.20
N SER A 370 -9.98 24.61 -3.08
CA SER A 370 -11.38 24.21 -2.97
C SER A 370 -11.86 23.50 -4.23
N VAL A 371 -11.54 24.02 -5.41
CA VAL A 371 -11.93 23.40 -6.69
C VAL A 371 -11.25 22.04 -6.88
N ILE A 372 -9.94 21.94 -6.61
CA ILE A 372 -9.25 20.64 -6.67
C ILE A 372 -9.95 19.66 -5.72
N ARG A 373 -10.24 20.07 -4.48
CA ARG A 373 -10.95 19.22 -3.51
C ARG A 373 -12.31 18.76 -4.01
N ILE A 374 -13.14 19.67 -4.54
CA ILE A 374 -14.47 19.34 -5.08
C ILE A 374 -14.35 18.29 -6.19
N VAL A 375 -13.38 18.45 -7.09
CA VAL A 375 -13.15 17.48 -8.18
C VAL A 375 -12.77 16.10 -7.62
N PHE A 376 -11.89 16.04 -6.61
CA PHE A 376 -11.51 14.79 -5.97
C PHE A 376 -12.64 14.15 -5.15
N ASP A 377 -13.39 14.93 -4.36
CA ASP A 377 -14.52 14.43 -3.57
C ASP A 377 -15.62 13.90 -4.51
N SER A 378 -15.97 14.64 -5.56
CA SER A 378 -16.96 14.21 -6.56
C SER A 378 -16.53 12.92 -7.29
N ALA A 379 -15.24 12.81 -7.64
CA ALA A 379 -14.73 11.63 -8.32
C ALA A 379 -14.71 10.40 -7.40
N ARG A 380 -14.35 10.59 -6.12
CA ARG A 380 -14.41 9.55 -5.09
C ARG A 380 -15.84 9.10 -4.85
N ASP A 381 -16.78 10.03 -4.73
CA ASP A 381 -18.18 9.73 -4.40
C ASP A 381 -18.90 9.01 -5.55
N ARG A 382 -18.37 9.09 -6.77
CA ARG A 382 -18.82 8.32 -7.94
C ARG A 382 -17.98 7.09 -8.28
N ASP A 383 -16.94 6.83 -7.49
CA ASP A 383 -16.07 5.67 -7.67
C ASP A 383 -16.84 4.36 -7.45
N GLN A 384 -16.43 3.30 -8.16
CA GLN A 384 -17.10 2.00 -8.07
C GLN A 384 -16.96 1.30 -6.71
N TRP A 385 -15.93 1.62 -5.92
CA TRP A 385 -15.65 0.94 -4.65
C TRP A 385 -15.85 1.86 -3.45
N LEU A 386 -15.54 3.15 -3.59
CA LEU A 386 -15.68 4.14 -2.53
C LEU A 386 -17.00 4.91 -2.60
N GLY A 387 -17.66 4.91 -3.76
CA GLY A 387 -18.82 5.75 -4.07
C GLY A 387 -20.04 4.96 -4.54
N ASP A 388 -20.85 5.61 -5.38
CA ASP A 388 -22.09 5.05 -5.95
C ASP A 388 -21.87 4.24 -7.24
N GLY A 389 -20.66 4.25 -7.79
CA GLY A 389 -20.28 3.57 -9.03
C GLY A 389 -20.81 4.20 -10.33
N MET A 390 -21.37 5.40 -10.28
CA MET A 390 -21.89 6.09 -11.45
C MET A 390 -20.81 6.37 -12.51
N HIS A 391 -19.55 6.56 -12.12
CA HIS A 391 -18.49 6.77 -13.11
C HIS A 391 -18.31 5.56 -14.03
N MET A 392 -18.32 4.34 -13.48
CA MET A 392 -18.22 3.12 -14.28
C MET A 392 -19.49 2.85 -15.09
N TYR A 393 -20.66 3.24 -14.55
CA TYR A 393 -21.93 3.14 -15.28
C TYR A 393 -21.98 4.06 -16.51
N GLU A 394 -21.50 5.30 -16.38
CA GLU A 394 -21.54 6.32 -17.43
C GLU A 394 -20.38 6.20 -18.44
N CYS A 395 -19.18 5.84 -17.95
CA CYS A 395 -17.94 5.89 -18.73
C CYS A 395 -17.23 4.53 -18.86
N GLY A 396 -17.90 3.42 -18.54
CA GLY A 396 -17.27 2.10 -18.45
C GLY A 396 -16.50 1.68 -19.69
N GLU A 397 -17.03 1.94 -20.90
CA GLU A 397 -16.37 1.60 -22.17
C GLU A 397 -15.01 2.31 -22.32
N ASP A 398 -14.92 3.59 -21.93
CA ASP A 398 -13.68 4.36 -22.00
C ASP A 398 -12.70 3.95 -20.89
N VAL A 399 -13.22 3.69 -19.68
CA VAL A 399 -12.40 3.28 -18.52
C VAL A 399 -11.78 1.89 -18.74
N GLU A 400 -12.48 0.97 -19.40
CA GLU A 400 -11.97 -0.36 -19.73
C GLU A 400 -10.79 -0.32 -20.72
N LEU A 401 -10.69 0.71 -21.56
CA LEU A 401 -9.55 0.93 -22.47
C LEU A 401 -8.29 1.41 -21.72
N LEU A 402 -8.44 1.92 -20.50
CA LEU A 402 -7.34 2.42 -19.68
C LEU A 402 -6.76 1.28 -18.82
N PRO A 403 -5.43 1.26 -18.60
CA PRO A 403 -4.79 0.20 -17.84
C PRO A 403 -5.13 0.29 -16.36
N GLU A 404 -5.43 -0.86 -15.75
CA GLU A 404 -5.65 -0.99 -14.30
C GLU A 404 -4.38 -0.66 -13.52
N CYS A 405 -4.55 0.10 -12.44
CA CYS A 405 -3.48 0.47 -11.54
C CYS A 405 -3.87 0.27 -10.08
N ARG A 406 -2.89 -0.13 -9.28
CA ARG A 406 -2.99 -0.12 -7.81
C ARG A 406 -3.44 1.24 -7.26
N ASN A 407 -3.10 2.33 -7.95
CA ASN A 407 -3.44 3.69 -7.52
C ASN A 407 -4.83 4.18 -7.97
N ASP A 408 -5.64 3.37 -8.69
CA ASP A 408 -6.93 3.81 -9.26
C ASP A 408 -7.93 4.34 -8.23
N HIS A 409 -7.90 3.79 -7.01
CA HIS A 409 -8.86 4.10 -5.96
C HIS A 409 -8.21 4.83 -4.76
N GLU A 410 -6.97 5.29 -4.90
CA GLU A 410 -6.18 5.88 -3.82
C GLU A 410 -6.37 7.41 -3.73
N PHE A 411 -7.63 7.87 -3.76
CA PHE A 411 -7.99 9.29 -3.92
C PHE A 411 -7.37 10.18 -2.85
N ALA A 412 -7.39 9.76 -1.57
CA ALA A 412 -6.84 10.57 -0.49
C ALA A 412 -5.33 10.77 -0.60
N PHE A 413 -4.60 9.70 -0.95
CA PHE A 413 -3.16 9.77 -1.21
C PHE A 413 -2.84 10.68 -2.41
N VAL A 414 -3.53 10.49 -3.55
CA VAL A 414 -3.31 11.29 -4.75
C VAL A 414 -3.67 12.76 -4.53
N ALA A 415 -4.78 13.04 -3.84
CA ALA A 415 -5.17 14.39 -3.46
C ALA A 415 -4.11 15.05 -2.56
N ALA A 416 -3.57 14.33 -1.58
CA ALA A 416 -2.49 14.84 -0.73
C ALA A 416 -1.23 15.19 -1.55
N MET A 417 -0.85 14.35 -2.53
CA MET A 417 0.25 14.64 -3.46
C MET A 417 -0.03 15.85 -4.36
N CYS A 418 -1.30 16.17 -4.61
CA CYS A 418 -1.74 17.38 -5.32
C CYS A 418 -1.85 18.63 -4.42
N GLY A 419 -1.51 18.53 -3.13
CA GLY A 419 -1.58 19.63 -2.17
C GLY A 419 -2.88 19.71 -1.37
N ILE A 420 -3.75 18.71 -1.47
CA ILE A 420 -5.06 18.65 -0.81
C ILE A 420 -5.05 17.55 0.27
N PRO A 421 -4.49 17.82 1.47
CA PRO A 421 -4.43 16.81 2.52
C PRO A 421 -5.82 16.52 3.10
N ARG A 422 -6.02 15.31 3.66
CA ARG A 422 -7.23 14.94 4.43
C ARG A 422 -8.52 15.00 3.60
N LEU A 423 -8.54 14.35 2.44
CA LEU A 423 -9.77 14.11 1.69
C LEU A 423 -10.68 13.16 2.50
N GLY A 424 -11.93 13.55 2.79
CA GLY A 424 -12.89 12.68 3.50
C GLY A 424 -12.70 12.52 5.02
N HIS A 425 -11.78 13.24 5.68
CA HIS A 425 -11.60 13.16 7.14
C HIS A 425 -12.45 14.22 7.87
N PRO A 426 -13.43 13.83 8.72
CA PRO A 426 -14.39 14.77 9.32
C PRO A 426 -13.78 15.69 10.41
N ASP A 427 -12.60 15.39 10.94
CA ASP A 427 -11.98 16.20 12.01
C ASP A 427 -10.58 16.70 11.63
N ARG A 428 -10.45 18.02 11.35
CA ARG A 428 -9.12 18.67 11.25
C ARG A 428 -8.39 18.77 12.60
N MET A 429 -9.10 18.61 13.72
CA MET A 429 -8.63 18.94 15.08
C MET A 429 -7.94 17.78 15.83
N LYS A 430 -8.36 16.52 15.64
CA LYS A 430 -7.83 15.37 16.39
C LYS A 430 -6.40 14.98 16.03
N TRP A 431 -5.88 15.41 14.88
CA TRP A 431 -4.54 15.03 14.44
C TRP A 431 -3.42 15.81 15.12
N HIS A 432 -3.58 17.09 15.46
CA HIS A 432 -2.53 17.79 16.24
C HIS A 432 -2.29 17.11 17.61
N GLU A 433 -3.33 16.52 18.18
CA GLU A 433 -3.25 15.73 19.41
C GLU A 433 -2.57 14.37 19.18
N MET A 434 -2.84 13.69 18.06
CA MET A 434 -2.15 12.43 17.69
C MET A 434 -0.69 12.66 17.28
N GLU A 435 -0.40 13.71 16.50
CA GLU A 435 0.93 14.12 16.05
C GLU A 435 1.83 14.55 17.21
N SER A 436 1.26 15.25 18.20
CA SER A 436 1.93 15.52 19.49
C SER A 436 2.17 14.25 20.30
N ALA A 437 1.26 13.27 20.24
CA ALA A 437 1.45 11.98 20.91
C ALA A 437 2.51 11.09 20.21
N MET A 438 2.65 11.19 18.88
CA MET A 438 3.65 10.43 18.11
C MET A 438 5.04 11.09 18.13
N SER A 439 5.11 12.42 18.19
CA SER A 439 6.39 13.16 18.24
C SER A 439 7.02 13.18 19.65
N GLY A 440 6.25 12.85 20.70
CA GLY A 440 6.73 12.80 22.09
C GLY A 440 7.52 11.54 22.50
N GLY A 441 7.80 10.63 21.56
CA GLY A 441 8.42 9.32 21.83
C GLY A 441 9.93 9.21 21.57
N ALA A 442 10.62 10.28 21.20
CA ALA A 442 12.06 10.24 20.95
C ALA A 442 12.86 11.11 21.93
N MET A 443 13.79 10.45 22.63
CA MET A 443 14.85 10.95 23.51
C MET A 443 14.52 11.22 24.97
N GLY A 444 14.73 10.17 25.78
CA GLY A 444 14.94 10.25 27.21
C GLY A 444 15.70 9.07 27.80
N ASP A 445 16.46 8.31 27.00
CA ASP A 445 17.41 7.32 27.55
C ASP A 445 18.63 8.05 28.08
N MET A 446 18.58 8.33 29.38
CA MET A 446 19.73 8.72 30.19
C MET A 446 20.79 7.63 30.09
N VAL A 447 21.79 7.87 29.26
CA VAL A 447 23.12 7.28 29.40
C VAL A 447 23.65 7.70 30.77
N GLN A 448 23.50 6.82 31.76
CA GLN A 448 24.28 6.90 33.00
C GLN A 448 25.71 6.48 32.69
N THR A 449 26.58 7.45 32.42
CA THR A 449 28.02 7.25 32.55
C THR A 449 28.40 7.31 34.04
N PRO A 450 29.13 6.34 34.59
CA PRO A 450 29.62 6.41 35.95
C PRO A 450 30.81 7.40 36.00
N GLY A 451 30.61 8.52 36.69
CA GLY A 451 31.68 9.48 36.99
C GLY A 451 32.68 8.91 38.01
N PRO A 452 33.97 9.26 37.91
CA PRO A 452 34.99 8.76 38.83
C PRO A 452 34.88 9.44 40.19
N THR A 453 35.03 8.61 41.22
CA THR A 453 35.29 8.97 42.62
C THR A 453 36.64 9.66 42.79
N SER A 454 36.66 10.84 43.41
CA SER A 454 37.70 11.28 44.36
C SER A 454 37.27 12.62 45.00
N GLU A 455 36.91 12.59 46.28
CA GLU A 455 37.66 13.23 47.39
C GLU A 455 37.46 14.75 47.48
N LEU A 456 36.65 15.23 48.42
CA LEU A 456 37.01 15.63 49.80
C LEU A 456 37.60 17.04 49.90
N ASN A 457 37.13 17.73 50.95
CA ASN A 457 37.48 19.07 51.44
C ASN A 457 36.76 20.20 50.68
N GLY A 458 36.00 21.08 51.32
CA GLY A 458 36.00 21.49 52.71
C GLY A 458 35.98 23.01 52.73
N ASP A 459 34.86 23.56 53.21
CA ASP A 459 34.74 24.80 53.97
C ASP A 459 35.33 26.14 53.45
N VAL A 460 34.43 27.14 53.50
CA VAL A 460 34.69 28.55 53.89
C VAL A 460 35.42 29.37 52.82
N ARG A 461 34.82 30.38 52.17
CA ARG A 461 34.06 31.51 52.70
C ARG A 461 33.37 32.26 51.58
#